data_AF-A0A3E1I4D3-F1
#
_entry.id   AF-A0A3E1I4D3-F1
#
_cell.length_a   1.000
_cell.length_b   1.000
_cell.length_c   1.000
_cell.angle_alpha   90.00
_cell.angle_beta   90.00
_cell.angle_gamma   90.00
#
_symmetry.space_group_name_H-M   'P 1'
#
loop_
_entity.id
_entity.type
_entity.pdbx_description
1 polymer ?
#
loop_
_entity_poly.entity_id
_entity_poly.type
_entity_poly.pdbx_seq_one_letter_code
_entity_poly.pdbx_strand_id
1 'polypeptide(L)'
;MRIYPLSKPFLLAKLFIKEQLKEPVALLWIVISPVVTFYLITYAGYSGGESLRDYASATSWFYAFISSSVALFGLAFYIVGRRESGFLRSFVYTKRTKIIFLAGQFLAYSFMSVIYCSVFYVLTRGYFGLIALEEWLVIVGRFYMCFLLFSTPSLLLTLAPIGFQNTNTLFSILSVSMLALGIGSFNASYPLFSVIGLFNPMGWANRLMLVGVTGSATLVAAILGMIIVTGWFVFRFLLINPVWSRY
;
A
#
# COMPACT_ATOMS: atom_id res chain seq x y z
N MET A 1 21.06 -19.43 24.91
CA MET A 1 20.68 -18.06 24.50
C MET A 1 19.25 -18.06 23.95
N ARG A 2 18.34 -17.26 24.50
CA ARG A 2 16.88 -17.32 24.22
C ARG A 2 16.52 -16.60 22.91
N ILE A 3 16.09 -17.37 21.90
CA ILE A 3 15.50 -16.92 20.61
C ILE A 3 14.12 -16.21 20.79
N TYR A 4 13.61 -16.15 22.04
CA TYR A 4 12.30 -15.63 22.41
C TYR A 4 11.94 -14.18 22.01
N PRO A 5 12.84 -13.20 21.78
CA PRO A 5 12.41 -11.87 21.35
C PRO A 5 12.11 -11.77 19.85
N LEU A 6 12.76 -12.59 19.01
CA LEU A 6 12.65 -12.51 17.55
C LEU A 6 11.40 -13.17 16.98
N SER A 7 10.82 -14.15 17.67
CA SER A 7 9.60 -14.84 17.21
C SER A 7 8.31 -14.03 17.46
N LYS A 8 8.33 -13.07 18.40
CA LYS A 8 7.13 -12.32 18.78
C LYS A 8 6.51 -11.49 17.66
N PRO A 9 7.28 -10.75 16.84
CA PRO A 9 6.72 -10.06 15.68
C PRO A 9 6.02 -11.00 14.70
N PHE A 10 6.58 -12.19 14.43
CA PHE A 10 5.97 -13.18 13.54
C PHE A 10 4.69 -13.79 14.11
N LEU A 11 4.67 -14.10 15.40
CA LEU A 11 3.46 -14.58 16.08
C LEU A 11 2.34 -13.54 16.03
N LEU A 12 2.69 -12.26 16.26
CA LEU A 12 1.74 -11.16 16.18
C LEU A 12 1.28 -10.92 14.73
N ALA A 13 2.19 -11.00 13.76
CA ALA A 13 1.85 -10.89 12.34
C ALA A 13 0.84 -11.97 11.93
N LYS A 14 1.05 -13.22 12.35
CA LYS A 14 0.10 -14.33 12.12
C LYS A 14 -1.27 -14.03 12.72
N LEU A 15 -1.31 -13.45 13.92
CA LEU A 15 -2.56 -13.06 14.57
C LEU A 15 -3.28 -11.97 13.75
N PHE A 16 -2.57 -10.92 13.33
CA PHE A 16 -3.15 -9.85 12.51
C PHE A 16 -3.62 -10.35 11.14
N ILE A 17 -2.85 -11.22 10.47
CA ILE A 17 -3.29 -11.87 9.22
C ILE A 17 -4.59 -12.65 9.46
N LYS A 18 -4.67 -13.42 10.55
CA LYS A 18 -5.89 -14.17 10.90
C LYS A 18 -7.07 -13.25 11.15
N GLU A 19 -6.87 -12.11 11.82
CA GLU A 19 -7.93 -11.11 12.02
C GLU A 19 -8.41 -10.53 10.69
N GLN A 20 -7.50 -10.15 9.80
CA GLN A 20 -7.85 -9.60 8.48
C GLN A 20 -8.67 -10.61 7.66
N LEU A 21 -8.28 -11.88 7.67
CA LEU A 21 -9.00 -12.94 6.95
C LEU A 21 -10.40 -13.24 7.51
N LYS A 22 -10.74 -12.80 8.73
CA LYS A 22 -12.11 -12.92 9.27
C LYS A 22 -13.07 -11.88 8.69
N GLU A 23 -12.57 -10.78 8.15
CA GLU A 23 -13.36 -9.71 7.54
C GLU A 23 -13.09 -9.62 6.03
N PRO A 24 -13.41 -10.68 5.26
CA PRO A 24 -12.99 -10.79 3.85
C PRO A 24 -13.62 -9.73 2.97
N VAL A 25 -14.76 -9.15 3.36
CA VAL A 25 -15.48 -8.16 2.55
C VAL A 25 -14.62 -6.91 2.30
N ALA A 26 -13.95 -6.39 3.34
CA ALA A 26 -13.07 -5.23 3.20
C ALA A 26 -11.84 -5.55 2.33
N LEU A 27 -11.28 -6.75 2.48
CA LEU A 27 -10.16 -7.23 1.67
C LEU A 27 -10.56 -7.36 0.19
N LEU A 28 -11.71 -7.98 -0.07
CA LEU A 28 -12.20 -8.22 -1.41
C LEU A 28 -12.55 -6.92 -2.11
N TRP A 29 -13.09 -5.92 -1.40
CA TRP A 29 -13.46 -4.64 -2.01
C TRP A 29 -12.28 -3.86 -2.58
N ILE A 30 -11.12 -3.90 -1.90
CA ILE A 30 -9.88 -3.25 -2.36
C ILE A 30 -9.39 -3.82 -3.71
N VAL A 31 -9.70 -5.08 -4.02
CA VAL A 31 -9.29 -5.74 -5.28
C VAL A 31 -10.39 -5.77 -6.32
N ILE A 32 -11.62 -6.11 -5.92
CA ILE A 32 -12.75 -6.29 -6.84
C ILE A 32 -13.05 -4.99 -7.57
N SER A 33 -13.05 -3.84 -6.88
CA SER A 33 -13.33 -2.56 -7.54
C SER A 33 -12.33 -2.29 -8.68
N PRO A 34 -11.00 -2.35 -8.47
CA PRO A 34 -10.01 -2.30 -9.55
C PRO A 34 -10.21 -3.33 -10.66
N VAL A 35 -10.56 -4.58 -10.33
CA VAL A 35 -10.78 -5.64 -11.34
C VAL A 35 -11.99 -5.31 -12.22
N VAL A 36 -13.11 -4.92 -11.62
CA VAL A 36 -14.32 -4.53 -12.36
C VAL A 36 -14.03 -3.33 -13.24
N THR A 37 -13.36 -2.30 -12.70
CA THR A 37 -12.97 -1.12 -13.48
C THR A 37 -12.03 -1.49 -14.64
N PHE A 38 -11.08 -2.39 -14.42
CA PHE A 38 -10.21 -2.92 -15.48
C PHE A 38 -11.05 -3.53 -16.61
N TYR A 39 -11.96 -4.45 -16.28
CA TYR A 39 -12.81 -5.08 -17.29
C TYR A 39 -13.71 -4.08 -18.01
N LEU A 40 -14.33 -3.15 -17.30
CA LEU A 40 -15.17 -2.10 -17.89
C LEU A 40 -14.38 -1.23 -18.88
N ILE A 41 -13.16 -0.83 -18.52
CA ILE A 41 -12.30 -0.03 -19.40
C ILE A 41 -11.87 -0.85 -20.62
N THR A 42 -11.45 -2.11 -20.43
CA THR A 42 -11.06 -2.97 -21.55
C THR A 42 -12.21 -3.27 -22.50
N TYR A 43 -13.43 -3.44 -21.96
CA TYR A 43 -14.62 -3.69 -22.76
C TYR A 43 -15.06 -2.43 -23.52
N ALA A 44 -15.08 -1.27 -22.85
CA ALA A 44 -15.43 0.01 -23.47
C ALA A 44 -14.40 0.46 -24.52
N GLY A 45 -13.12 0.12 -24.32
CA GLY A 45 -12.02 0.38 -25.26
C GLY A 45 -11.89 -0.64 -26.40
N TYR A 46 -12.79 -1.63 -26.49
CA TYR A 46 -12.76 -2.66 -27.54
C TYR A 46 -13.23 -2.08 -28.89
N SER A 47 -12.38 -1.27 -29.51
CA SER A 47 -12.50 -0.86 -30.91
C SER A 47 -11.63 -1.75 -31.80
N GLY A 48 -11.88 -3.07 -31.77
CA GLY A 48 -11.47 -4.05 -32.79
C GLY A 48 -9.99 -4.19 -33.16
N GLY A 49 -9.05 -3.46 -32.52
CA GLY A 49 -7.69 -3.29 -33.06
C GLY A 49 -6.51 -3.21 -32.08
N GLU A 50 -6.69 -3.36 -30.76
CA GLU A 50 -5.55 -3.31 -29.82
C GLU A 50 -5.17 -4.68 -29.25
N SER A 51 -4.47 -5.49 -30.06
CA SER A 51 -3.93 -6.81 -29.68
C SER A 51 -2.49 -6.78 -29.13
N LEU A 52 -1.93 -5.62 -28.79
CA LEU A 52 -0.48 -5.48 -28.52
C LEU A 52 -0.12 -4.62 -27.29
N ARG A 53 -1.00 -4.53 -26.29
CA ARG A 53 -0.64 -3.92 -25.00
C ARG A 53 -0.06 -4.96 -24.06
N ASP A 54 1.17 -4.73 -23.61
CA ASP A 54 1.82 -5.51 -22.56
C ASP A 54 1.01 -5.45 -21.26
N TYR A 55 0.90 -6.57 -20.55
CA TYR A 55 0.10 -6.70 -19.33
C TYR A 55 0.46 -5.63 -18.29
N ALA A 56 1.78 -5.43 -18.07
CA ALA A 56 2.27 -4.44 -17.12
C ALA A 56 1.85 -3.01 -17.50
N SER A 57 1.77 -2.71 -18.80
CA SER A 57 1.33 -1.40 -19.29
C SER A 57 -0.14 -1.13 -18.98
N ALA A 58 -1.01 -2.12 -19.21
CA ALA A 58 -2.45 -2.01 -19.00
C ALA A 58 -2.83 -1.98 -17.51
N THR A 59 -2.04 -2.65 -16.65
CA THR A 59 -2.39 -2.86 -15.23
C THR A 59 -1.62 -1.97 -14.25
N SER A 60 -0.58 -1.27 -14.70
CA SER A 60 0.31 -0.42 -13.88
C SER A 60 -0.40 0.51 -12.90
N TRP A 61 -1.41 1.27 -13.37
CA TRP A 61 -2.19 2.20 -12.55
C TRP A 61 -3.07 1.51 -11.51
N PHE A 62 -3.62 0.35 -11.84
CA PHE A 62 -4.40 -0.45 -10.90
C PHE A 62 -3.51 -0.99 -9.79
N TYR A 63 -2.31 -1.48 -10.12
CA TYR A 63 -1.34 -1.92 -9.12
C TYR A 63 -0.88 -0.78 -8.21
N ALA A 64 -0.63 0.41 -8.77
CA ALA A 64 -0.32 1.60 -7.98
C ALA A 64 -1.47 1.92 -6.99
N PHE A 65 -2.72 1.91 -7.45
CA PHE A 65 -3.91 2.16 -6.62
C PHE A 65 -4.13 1.11 -5.52
N ILE A 66 -3.96 -0.17 -5.85
CA ILE A 66 -4.10 -1.25 -4.87
C ILE A 66 -2.99 -1.13 -3.82
N SER A 67 -1.76 -0.88 -4.24
CA SER A 67 -0.63 -0.72 -3.31
C SER A 67 -0.81 0.47 -2.36
N SER A 68 -1.34 1.60 -2.86
CA SER A 68 -1.65 2.77 -2.02
C SER A 68 -2.78 2.49 -1.04
N SER A 69 -3.82 1.79 -1.48
CA SER A 69 -4.96 1.40 -0.64
C SER A 69 -4.54 0.45 0.48
N VAL A 70 -3.69 -0.54 0.19
CA VAL A 70 -3.15 -1.46 1.19
C VAL A 70 -2.27 -0.72 2.22
N ALA A 71 -1.47 0.26 1.79
CA ALA A 71 -0.63 1.03 2.70
C ALA A 71 -1.43 2.02 3.58
N LEU A 72 -2.45 2.68 3.03
CA LEU A 72 -3.27 3.66 3.73
C LEU A 72 -4.32 2.97 4.62
N PHE A 73 -5.25 2.23 4.02
CA PHE A 73 -6.38 1.63 4.72
C PHE A 73 -6.05 0.31 5.40
N GLY A 74 -5.03 -0.38 4.91
CA GLY A 74 -4.51 -1.56 5.58
C GLY A 74 -3.55 -1.19 6.70
N LEU A 75 -2.32 -0.85 6.34
CA LEU A 75 -1.23 -0.68 7.28
C LEU A 75 -1.47 0.46 8.29
N ALA A 76 -1.68 1.69 7.80
CA ALA A 76 -1.73 2.88 8.64
C ALA A 76 -3.06 3.02 9.41
N PHE A 77 -4.19 2.78 8.74
CA PHE A 77 -5.51 2.93 9.34
C PHE A 77 -5.73 1.93 10.47
N TYR A 78 -5.21 0.70 10.34
CA TYR A 78 -5.25 -0.28 11.41
C TYR A 78 -4.49 0.18 12.67
N ILE A 79 -3.32 0.82 12.51
CA ILE A 79 -2.56 1.39 13.64
C ILE A 79 -3.40 2.47 14.35
N VAL A 80 -4.06 3.35 13.58
CA VAL A 80 -4.96 4.37 14.13
C VAL A 80 -6.15 3.74 14.85
N GLY A 81 -6.80 2.72 14.27
CA GLY A 81 -7.91 2.01 14.91
C GLY A 81 -7.52 1.33 16.23
N ARG A 82 -6.34 0.70 16.29
CA ARG A 82 -5.80 0.13 17.53
C ARG A 82 -5.44 1.21 18.56
N ARG A 83 -5.07 2.41 18.13
CA ARG A 83 -4.88 3.55 19.02
C ARG A 83 -6.21 4.03 19.61
N GLU A 84 -7.22 4.25 18.77
CA GLU A 84 -8.52 4.80 19.19
C GLU A 84 -9.32 3.87 20.09
N SER A 85 -9.17 2.55 19.90
CA SER A 85 -9.73 1.53 20.81
C SER A 85 -9.01 1.43 22.16
N GLY A 86 -7.92 2.18 22.38
CA GLY A 86 -7.11 2.10 23.59
C GLY A 86 -6.17 0.88 23.65
N PHE A 87 -6.17 0.01 22.63
CA PHE A 87 -5.31 -1.18 22.60
C PHE A 87 -3.83 -0.83 22.70
N LEU A 88 -3.36 0.21 21.99
CA LEU A 88 -1.97 0.63 22.08
C LEU A 88 -1.59 1.07 23.49
N ARG A 89 -2.49 1.74 24.21
CA ARG A 89 -2.29 2.18 25.59
C ARG A 89 -2.15 1.02 26.55
N SER A 90 -3.02 0.02 26.42
CA SER A 90 -3.05 -1.12 27.34
C SER A 90 -1.90 -2.11 27.09
N PHE A 91 -1.49 -2.32 25.84
CA PHE A 91 -0.59 -3.42 25.47
C PHE A 91 0.74 -2.99 24.82
N VAL A 92 0.83 -1.77 24.29
CA VAL A 92 1.93 -1.31 23.42
C VAL A 92 2.60 -0.04 23.98
N TYR A 93 2.66 0.10 25.31
CA TYR A 93 3.20 1.31 25.96
C TYR A 93 4.73 1.29 26.12
N THR A 94 5.36 0.12 26.23
CA THR A 94 6.83 0.01 26.39
C THR A 94 7.57 0.09 25.05
N LYS A 95 8.83 0.54 25.06
CA LYS A 95 9.68 0.56 23.85
C LYS A 95 9.76 -0.81 23.17
N ARG A 96 9.91 -1.88 23.96
CA ARG A 96 10.01 -3.25 23.43
C ARG A 96 8.71 -3.69 22.74
N THR A 97 7.56 -3.44 23.36
CA THR A 97 6.26 -3.80 22.78
C THR A 97 5.93 -2.96 21.54
N LYS A 98 6.36 -1.68 21.49
CA LYS A 98 6.23 -0.85 20.27
C LYS A 98 6.96 -1.45 19.08
N ILE A 99 8.21 -1.87 19.24
CA ILE A 99 8.98 -2.50 18.14
C ILE A 99 8.29 -3.79 17.69
N ILE A 100 7.88 -4.63 18.64
CA ILE A 100 7.20 -5.90 18.32
C ILE A 100 5.90 -5.64 17.56
N PHE A 101 5.10 -4.66 18.00
CA PHE A 101 3.85 -4.29 17.36
C PHE A 101 4.07 -3.75 15.94
N LEU A 102 4.96 -2.76 15.77
CA LEU A 102 5.21 -2.14 14.47
C LEU A 102 5.82 -3.15 13.48
N ALA A 103 6.78 -3.96 13.92
CA ALA A 103 7.35 -5.01 13.07
C ALA A 103 6.31 -6.08 12.71
N GLY A 104 5.51 -6.54 13.68
CA GLY A 104 4.44 -7.52 13.42
C GLY A 104 3.38 -6.99 12.47
N GLN A 105 2.97 -5.73 12.64
CA GLN A 105 2.01 -5.05 11.78
C GLN A 105 2.55 -4.87 10.35
N PHE A 106 3.81 -4.43 10.21
CA PHE A 106 4.45 -4.27 8.91
C PHE A 106 4.64 -5.61 8.20
N LEU A 107 5.02 -6.67 8.91
CA LEU A 107 5.13 -8.03 8.36
C LEU A 107 3.77 -8.58 7.93
N ALA A 108 2.72 -8.37 8.73
CA ALA A 108 1.36 -8.78 8.37
C ALA A 108 0.92 -8.13 7.06
N TYR A 109 1.11 -6.81 6.94
CA TYR A 109 0.71 -6.10 5.72
C TYR A 109 1.64 -6.32 4.54
N SER A 110 2.92 -6.63 4.76
CA SER A 110 3.81 -7.13 3.69
C SER A 110 3.27 -8.42 3.11
N PHE A 111 2.86 -9.38 3.95
CA PHE A 111 2.24 -10.62 3.49
C PHE A 111 0.90 -10.37 2.78
N MET A 112 0.02 -9.56 3.39
CA MET A 112 -1.26 -9.23 2.77
C MET A 112 -1.07 -8.54 1.42
N SER A 113 -0.10 -7.63 1.27
CA SER A 113 0.18 -6.95 0.00
C SER A 113 0.48 -7.93 -1.14
N VAL A 114 1.19 -9.04 -0.85
CA VAL A 114 1.47 -10.08 -1.84
C VAL A 114 0.19 -10.82 -2.21
N ILE A 115 -0.69 -11.10 -1.24
CA ILE A 115 -2.02 -11.69 -1.51
C ILE A 115 -2.84 -10.76 -2.41
N TYR A 116 -2.94 -9.48 -2.06
CA TYR A 116 -3.68 -8.48 -2.84
C TYR A 116 -3.20 -8.42 -4.30
N CYS A 117 -1.88 -8.35 -4.49
CA CYS A 117 -1.28 -8.35 -5.82
C CYS A 117 -1.59 -9.64 -6.59
N SER A 118 -1.49 -10.79 -5.92
CA SER A 118 -1.72 -12.10 -6.53
C SER A 118 -3.17 -12.31 -6.95
N VAL A 119 -4.13 -11.90 -6.10
CA VAL A 119 -5.56 -11.99 -6.43
C VAL A 119 -5.87 -11.11 -7.64
N PHE A 120 -5.38 -9.86 -7.66
CA PHE A 120 -5.59 -8.98 -8.81
C PHE A 120 -4.95 -9.55 -10.09
N TYR A 121 -3.74 -10.08 -9.99
CA TYR A 121 -3.04 -10.72 -11.10
C TYR A 121 -3.84 -11.89 -11.67
N VAL A 122 -4.26 -12.84 -10.83
CA VAL A 122 -5.04 -14.01 -11.28
C VAL A 122 -6.35 -13.59 -11.95
N LEU A 123 -7.04 -12.60 -11.38
CA LEU A 123 -8.34 -12.15 -11.89
C LEU A 123 -8.25 -11.38 -13.22
N THR A 124 -7.13 -10.70 -13.51
CA THR A 124 -7.01 -9.87 -14.73
C THR A 124 -6.13 -10.51 -15.79
N ARG A 125 -5.14 -11.32 -15.41
CA ARG A 125 -4.19 -11.93 -16.34
C ARG A 125 -4.84 -12.90 -17.30
N GLY A 126 -5.94 -13.55 -16.89
CA GLY A 126 -6.73 -14.43 -17.74
C GLY A 126 -7.25 -13.76 -19.02
N TYR A 127 -7.43 -12.43 -19.01
CA TYR A 127 -7.78 -11.67 -20.22
C TYR A 127 -6.65 -11.65 -21.27
N PHE A 128 -5.39 -11.69 -20.82
CA PHE A 128 -4.20 -11.63 -21.68
C PHE A 128 -3.63 -13.03 -22.00
N GLY A 129 -4.31 -14.11 -21.61
CA GLY A 129 -3.86 -15.50 -21.83
C GLY A 129 -3.29 -16.20 -20.59
N LEU A 130 -2.30 -17.09 -20.80
CA LEU A 130 -1.79 -18.00 -19.78
C LEU A 130 -1.04 -17.29 -18.65
N ILE A 131 -1.22 -17.80 -17.43
CA ILE A 131 -0.52 -17.34 -16.24
C ILE A 131 0.90 -17.93 -16.22
N ALA A 132 1.91 -17.08 -16.08
CA ALA A 132 3.32 -17.47 -15.97
C ALA A 132 3.88 -17.10 -14.60
N LEU A 133 4.57 -18.05 -13.95
CA LEU A 133 5.15 -17.85 -12.61
C LEU A 133 6.24 -16.77 -12.61
N GLU A 134 7.06 -16.71 -13.65
CA GLU A 134 8.14 -15.73 -13.79
C GLU A 134 7.60 -14.30 -13.86
N GLU A 135 6.56 -14.10 -14.67
CA GLU A 135 5.87 -12.81 -14.80
C GLU A 135 5.25 -12.40 -13.46
N TRP A 136 4.59 -13.34 -12.76
CA TRP A 136 4.02 -13.10 -11.44
C TRP A 136 5.09 -12.66 -10.43
N LEU A 137 6.25 -13.33 -10.37
CA LEU A 137 7.35 -12.94 -9.47
C LEU A 137 7.86 -11.52 -9.76
N VAL A 138 7.99 -11.15 -11.04
CA VAL A 138 8.42 -9.81 -11.44
C VAL A 138 7.39 -8.76 -11.02
N ILE A 139 6.10 -9.03 -11.25
CA ILE A 139 5.00 -8.13 -10.86
C ILE A 139 4.94 -7.97 -9.34
N VAL A 140 5.06 -9.06 -8.58
CA VAL A 140 5.07 -9.01 -7.11
C VAL A 140 6.24 -8.17 -6.61
N GLY A 141 7.44 -8.33 -7.20
CA GLY A 141 8.60 -7.52 -6.83
C GLY A 141 8.38 -6.03 -7.09
N ARG A 142 7.83 -5.67 -8.26
CA ARG A 142 7.48 -4.27 -8.59
C ARG A 142 6.40 -3.73 -7.64
N PHE A 143 5.33 -4.49 -7.44
CA PHE A 143 4.22 -4.13 -6.58
C PHE A 143 4.66 -3.92 -5.12
N TYR A 144 5.54 -4.77 -4.61
CA TYR A 144 6.04 -4.65 -3.24
C TYR A 144 6.80 -3.35 -3.04
N MET A 145 7.61 -2.92 -4.02
CA MET A 145 8.27 -1.61 -3.97
C MET A 145 7.28 -0.44 -3.99
N CYS A 146 6.18 -0.55 -4.75
CA CYS A 146 5.09 0.43 -4.69
C CYS A 146 4.43 0.45 -3.30
N PHE A 147 4.18 -0.71 -2.70
CA PHE A 147 3.66 -0.81 -1.33
C PHE A 147 4.61 -0.14 -0.32
N LEU A 148 5.92 -0.32 -0.43
CA LEU A 148 6.89 0.37 0.41
C LEU A 148 6.86 1.89 0.20
N LEU A 149 6.79 2.35 -1.06
CA LEU A 149 6.68 3.77 -1.40
C LEU A 149 5.47 4.42 -0.72
N PHE A 150 4.30 3.79 -0.75
CA PHE A 150 3.09 4.32 -0.11
C PHE A 150 3.07 4.11 1.41
N SER A 151 3.79 3.11 1.92
CA SER A 151 3.93 2.88 3.36
C SER A 151 4.67 4.01 4.06
N THR A 152 5.60 4.68 3.37
CA THR A 152 6.34 5.83 3.91
C THR A 152 5.41 6.98 4.34
N PRO A 153 4.61 7.61 3.45
CA PRO A 153 3.69 8.68 3.87
C PRO A 153 2.57 8.15 4.76
N SER A 154 2.06 6.93 4.54
CA SER A 154 0.95 6.40 5.35
C SER A 154 1.35 6.22 6.82
N LEU A 155 2.54 5.69 7.07
CA LEU A 155 3.06 5.54 8.43
C LEU A 155 3.32 6.89 9.11
N LEU A 156 3.83 7.89 8.38
CA LEU A 156 3.98 9.24 8.93
C LEU A 156 2.63 9.84 9.35
N LEU A 157 1.56 9.60 8.58
CA LEU A 157 0.22 10.08 8.93
C LEU A 157 -0.32 9.44 10.23
N THR A 158 0.16 8.26 10.63
CA THR A 158 -0.24 7.66 11.93
C THR A 158 0.26 8.45 13.14
N LEU A 159 1.28 9.29 12.95
CA LEU A 159 1.79 10.20 13.98
C LEU A 159 0.90 11.42 14.18
N ALA A 160 -0.04 11.68 13.26
CA ALA A 160 -0.99 12.76 13.41
C ALA A 160 -2.05 12.40 14.47
N PRO A 161 -2.43 13.35 15.35
CA PRO A 161 -3.40 13.14 16.41
C PRO A 161 -4.85 13.18 15.91
N ILE A 162 -5.17 12.35 14.90
CA ILE A 162 -6.43 12.40 14.16
C ILE A 162 -7.29 11.18 14.50
N GLY A 163 -8.56 11.37 14.89
CA GLY A 163 -9.45 10.27 15.21
C GLY A 163 -9.79 9.37 14.02
N PHE A 164 -10.35 8.18 14.29
CA PHE A 164 -10.60 7.13 13.30
C PHE A 164 -11.37 7.62 12.07
N GLN A 165 -12.50 8.31 12.26
CA GLN A 165 -13.33 8.81 11.15
C GLN A 165 -12.59 9.86 10.30
N ASN A 166 -11.87 10.79 10.94
CA ASN A 166 -11.11 11.81 10.23
C ASN A 166 -9.93 11.21 9.45
N THR A 167 -9.28 10.17 9.99
CA THR A 167 -8.24 9.43 9.27
C THR A 167 -8.79 8.75 8.03
N ASN A 168 -9.97 8.12 8.11
CA ASN A 168 -10.61 7.49 6.95
C ASN A 168 -10.88 8.51 5.83
N THR A 169 -11.45 9.67 6.19
CA THR A 169 -11.72 10.76 5.25
C THR A 169 -10.43 11.29 4.64
N LEU A 170 -9.40 11.55 5.46
CA LEU A 170 -8.11 12.05 4.99
C LEU A 170 -7.45 11.07 4.01
N PHE A 171 -7.44 9.77 4.33
CA PHE A 171 -6.85 8.76 3.46
C PHE A 171 -7.61 8.63 2.14
N SER A 172 -8.94 8.77 2.17
CA SER A 172 -9.78 8.78 0.97
C SER A 172 -9.47 9.99 0.08
N ILE A 173 -9.41 11.19 0.66
CA ILE A 173 -9.03 12.42 -0.05
C ILE A 173 -7.64 12.25 -0.67
N LEU A 174 -6.65 11.83 0.10
CA LEU A 174 -5.28 11.65 -0.38
C LEU A 174 -5.22 10.62 -1.53
N SER A 175 -5.88 9.48 -1.40
CA SER A 175 -5.92 8.43 -2.43
C SER A 175 -6.51 8.96 -3.75
N VAL A 176 -7.67 9.63 -3.68
CA VAL A 176 -8.33 10.20 -4.86
C VAL A 176 -7.52 11.33 -5.47
N SER A 177 -6.95 12.23 -4.65
CA SER A 177 -6.10 13.32 -5.14
C SER A 177 -4.85 12.80 -5.85
N MET A 178 -4.17 11.79 -5.31
CA MET A 178 -3.00 11.16 -5.94
C MET A 178 -3.36 10.53 -7.29
N LEU A 179 -4.52 9.86 -7.38
CA LEU A 179 -5.00 9.27 -8.63
C LEU A 179 -5.37 10.34 -9.67
N ALA A 180 -6.13 11.37 -9.26
CA ALA A 180 -6.52 12.47 -10.14
C ALA A 180 -5.31 13.24 -10.68
N LEU A 181 -4.33 13.55 -9.82
CA LEU A 181 -3.07 14.18 -10.24
C LEU A 181 -2.23 13.26 -11.14
N GLY A 182 -2.29 11.95 -10.90
CA GLY A 182 -1.57 10.95 -11.71
C GLY A 182 -2.08 10.95 -13.15
N ILE A 183 -3.41 10.87 -13.31
CA ILE A 183 -4.07 10.93 -14.62
C ILE A 183 -3.86 12.30 -15.28
N GLY A 184 -4.04 13.39 -14.52
CA GLY A 184 -3.88 14.75 -15.02
C GLY A 184 -2.48 15.06 -15.53
N SER A 185 -1.44 14.45 -14.95
CA SER A 185 -0.05 14.66 -15.35
C SER A 185 0.29 14.14 -16.76
N PHE A 186 -0.48 13.19 -17.32
CA PHE A 186 -0.26 12.69 -18.69
C PHE A 186 -0.66 13.66 -19.79
N ASN A 187 -1.63 14.53 -19.51
CA ASN A 187 -2.20 15.47 -20.50
C ASN A 187 -1.64 16.89 -20.33
N ALA A 188 -0.53 17.03 -19.60
CA ALA A 188 -0.03 18.31 -19.17
C ALA A 188 0.81 19.02 -20.25
N SER A 189 0.16 19.91 -21.00
CA SER A 189 0.85 20.95 -21.79
C SER A 189 1.38 22.10 -20.92
N TYR A 190 0.96 22.18 -19.64
CA TYR A 190 1.28 23.28 -18.72
C TYR A 190 2.39 22.91 -17.71
N PRO A 191 3.39 23.79 -17.48
CA PRO A 191 4.54 23.52 -16.59
C PRO A 191 4.17 23.24 -15.12
N LEU A 192 3.03 23.73 -14.63
CA LEU A 192 2.61 23.50 -13.25
C LEU A 192 2.30 22.02 -13.00
N PHE A 193 1.68 21.34 -13.96
CA PHE A 193 1.33 19.93 -13.85
C PHE A 193 2.56 19.00 -13.99
N SER A 194 3.63 19.44 -14.67
CA SER A 194 4.89 18.68 -14.72
C SER A 194 5.63 18.71 -13.38
N VAL A 195 5.62 19.85 -12.67
CA VAL A 195 6.18 19.95 -11.31
C VAL A 195 5.34 19.15 -10.31
N ILE A 196 4.01 19.21 -10.40
CA ILE A 196 3.14 18.43 -9.51
C ILE A 196 3.30 16.91 -9.77
N GLY A 197 3.49 16.51 -11.02
CA GLY A 197 3.78 15.11 -11.38
C GLY A 197 5.04 14.56 -10.72
N LEU A 198 6.07 15.39 -10.53
CA LEU A 198 7.32 15.00 -9.85
C LEU A 198 7.13 14.65 -8.37
N PHE A 199 6.14 15.22 -7.70
CA PHE A 199 5.87 14.95 -6.28
C PHE A 199 4.78 13.91 -6.05
N ASN A 200 4.09 13.46 -7.09
CA ASN A 200 3.00 12.50 -6.95
C ASN A 200 3.54 11.06 -6.79
N PRO A 201 3.38 10.40 -5.63
CA PRO A 201 3.85 9.03 -5.42
C PRO A 201 3.19 8.03 -6.39
N MET A 202 1.97 8.33 -6.85
CA MET A 202 1.25 7.50 -7.82
C MET A 202 1.94 7.45 -9.19
N GLY A 203 2.51 8.57 -9.65
CA GLY A 203 3.27 8.62 -10.89
C GLY A 203 4.56 7.80 -10.79
N TRP A 204 5.25 7.87 -9.65
CA TRP A 204 6.43 7.05 -9.37
C TRP A 204 6.11 5.56 -9.28
N ALA A 205 5.00 5.20 -8.64
CA ALA A 205 4.52 3.82 -8.57
C ALA A 205 4.19 3.27 -9.97
N ASN A 206 3.50 4.06 -10.81
CA ASN A 206 3.25 3.69 -12.21
C ASN A 206 4.56 3.46 -12.98
N ARG A 207 5.51 4.40 -12.89
CA ARG A 207 6.82 4.25 -13.54
C ARG A 207 7.55 2.99 -13.07
N LEU A 208 7.49 2.67 -11.78
CA LEU A 208 8.12 1.48 -11.22
C LEU A 208 7.45 0.18 -11.71
N MET A 209 6.12 0.20 -11.89
CA MET A 209 5.40 -0.92 -12.51
C MET A 209 5.74 -1.12 -13.99
N LEU A 210 6.05 -0.05 -14.73
CA LEU A 210 6.41 -0.10 -16.16
C LEU A 210 7.89 -0.48 -16.38
N VAL A 211 8.79 0.32 -15.81
CA VAL A 211 10.25 0.23 -16.01
C VAL A 211 10.88 -0.91 -15.20
N GLY A 212 10.24 -1.27 -14.08
CA GLY A 212 10.72 -2.31 -13.18
C GLY A 212 11.74 -1.82 -12.16
N VAL A 213 12.13 -2.74 -11.26
CA VAL A 213 13.01 -2.48 -10.11
C VAL A 213 14.44 -2.17 -10.55
N THR A 214 14.98 -2.93 -11.52
CA THR A 214 16.36 -2.76 -12.02
C THR A 214 16.53 -1.44 -12.78
N GLY A 215 15.57 -1.10 -13.64
CA GLY A 215 15.60 0.17 -14.38
C GLY A 215 15.28 1.42 -13.54
N SER A 216 14.85 1.24 -12.28
CA SER A 216 14.53 2.33 -11.34
C SER A 216 15.38 2.26 -10.07
N ALA A 217 16.64 1.82 -10.17
CA ALA A 217 17.50 1.54 -9.01
C ALA A 217 17.65 2.72 -8.04
N THR A 218 17.75 3.96 -8.54
CA THR A 218 17.85 5.17 -7.71
C THR A 218 16.57 5.41 -6.90
N LEU A 219 15.40 5.23 -7.51
CA LEU A 219 14.10 5.33 -6.85
C LEU A 219 13.93 4.22 -5.81
N VAL A 220 14.34 2.99 -6.14
CA VAL A 220 14.30 1.85 -5.22
C VAL A 220 15.17 2.10 -3.99
N ALA A 221 16.39 2.59 -4.18
CA ALA A 221 17.28 2.95 -3.07
C ALA A 221 16.67 4.07 -2.20
N ALA A 222 16.05 5.08 -2.81
CA ALA A 222 15.36 6.14 -2.08
C ALA A 222 14.18 5.60 -1.26
N ILE A 223 13.36 4.71 -1.82
CA ILE A 223 12.24 4.07 -1.11
C ILE A 223 12.74 3.29 0.11
N LEU A 224 13.79 2.48 -0.07
CA LEU A 224 14.39 1.70 1.02
C LEU A 224 14.98 2.59 2.12
N GLY A 225 15.67 3.68 1.75
CA GLY A 225 16.18 4.64 2.73
C GLY A 225 15.03 5.32 3.51
N MET A 226 14.01 5.78 2.78
CA MET A 226 12.87 6.49 3.36
C MET A 226 12.05 5.60 4.30
N ILE A 227 11.80 4.34 3.96
CA ILE A 227 11.03 3.44 4.84
C ILE A 227 11.77 3.14 6.14
N ILE A 228 13.11 3.04 6.11
CA ILE A 228 13.92 2.84 7.32
C ILE A 228 13.83 4.08 8.23
N VAL A 229 14.02 5.27 7.65
CA VAL A 229 13.92 6.54 8.38
C VAL A 229 12.52 6.70 8.97
N THR A 230 11.48 6.51 8.17
CA THR A 230 10.09 6.57 8.63
C THR A 230 9.80 5.54 9.72
N GLY A 231 10.26 4.30 9.56
CA GLY A 231 10.10 3.27 10.58
C GLY A 231 10.70 3.67 11.93
N TRP A 232 11.88 4.30 11.90
CA TRP A 232 12.52 4.85 13.11
C TRP A 232 11.72 6.01 13.72
N PHE A 233 11.26 6.96 12.90
CA PHE A 233 10.40 8.07 13.35
C PHE A 233 9.11 7.56 14.00
N VAL A 234 8.44 6.61 13.34
CA VAL A 234 7.19 6.03 13.83
C VAL A 234 7.43 5.32 15.15
N PHE A 235 8.49 4.52 15.26
CA PHE A 235 8.87 3.89 16.52
C PHE A 235 9.08 4.91 17.65
N ARG A 236 9.78 6.00 17.37
CA ARG A 236 10.11 7.02 18.37
C ARG A 236 8.89 7.79 18.84
N PHE A 237 8.02 8.17 17.90
CA PHE A 237 6.93 9.14 18.13
C PHE A 237 5.53 8.52 18.12
N LEU A 238 5.40 7.18 18.03
CA LEU A 238 4.11 6.49 18.01
C LEU A 238 3.21 6.98 19.16
N LEU A 239 2.07 7.56 18.76
CA LEU A 239 1.02 7.99 19.66
C LEU A 239 0.31 6.77 20.24
N ILE A 240 0.32 6.67 21.56
CA ILE A 240 -0.24 5.53 22.28
C ILE A 240 -1.68 5.82 22.76
N ASN A 241 -1.95 7.06 23.14
CA ASN A 241 -3.24 7.45 23.72
C ASN A 241 -4.27 7.70 22.61
N PRO A 242 -5.53 7.27 22.81
CA PRO A 242 -6.62 7.63 21.91
C PRO A 242 -6.87 9.13 21.97
N VAL A 243 -7.47 9.70 20.92
CA VAL A 243 -7.69 11.15 20.84
C VAL A 243 -8.63 11.64 21.96
N TRP A 244 -9.62 10.84 22.35
CA TRP A 244 -10.60 11.19 23.39
C TRP A 244 -10.05 11.16 24.83
N SER A 245 -8.92 10.50 25.08
CA SER A 245 -8.31 10.39 26.43
C SER A 245 -7.16 11.39 26.66
N ARG A 246 -7.07 12.45 25.85
CA ARG A 246 -6.02 13.48 25.98
C ARG A 246 -6.33 14.55 27.03
N TYR A 247 -7.50 14.45 27.66
CA TYR A 247 -7.96 15.32 28.74
C TYR A 247 -8.04 14.49 30.04
#